data_AF-A0A9E2KNA5-F1
#
_entry.id   AF-A0A9E2KNA5-F1
#
_cell.length_a   1.000
_cell.length_b   1.000
_cell.length_c   1.000
_cell.angle_alpha   90.00
_cell.angle_beta   90.00
_cell.angle_gamma   90.00
#
_symmetry.space_group_name_H-M   'P 1'
#
loop_
_entity.id
_entity.type
_entity.pdbx_description
1 polymer ?
#
loop_
_entity_poly.entity_id
_entity_poly.type
_entity_poly.pdbx_seq_one_letter_code
_entity_poly.pdbx_strand_id
1 'polypeptide(L)'
;MLLPLYVRENTLLAWGNNAKRPDYDYVHDSVFHLFELGDGKSAVATLVDTTGKVVGSLTATRHGQVIDFSKAGLEDLAPCVVLRNIKQATSVDATVSTGEVGVVINAAPATVSFSVTPEA
;
A
#
# COMPACT_ATOMS: atom_id res chain seq x y z
N MET A 1 25.12 -3.84 -14.42
CA MET A 1 24.43 -5.15 -14.33
C MET A 1 23.18 -4.95 -13.49
N LEU A 2 22.07 -5.61 -13.82
CA LEU A 2 20.82 -5.59 -13.05
C LEU A 2 20.65 -6.95 -12.39
N LEU A 3 20.30 -6.96 -11.10
CA LEU A 3 19.98 -8.17 -10.36
C LEU A 3 18.45 -8.35 -10.33
N PRO A 4 17.92 -9.53 -10.69
CA PRO A 4 16.49 -9.79 -10.55
C PRO A 4 16.06 -9.73 -9.08
N LEU A 5 15.06 -8.90 -8.79
CA LEU A 5 14.42 -8.78 -7.48
C LEU A 5 12.90 -8.91 -7.66
N TYR A 6 12.30 -9.86 -6.98
CA TYR A 6 10.88 -10.15 -7.05
C TYR A 6 10.22 -9.96 -5.68
N VAL A 7 8.99 -9.47 -5.68
CA VAL A 7 8.12 -9.40 -4.49
C VAL A 7 7.05 -10.47 -4.63
N ARG A 8 6.75 -11.18 -3.55
CA ARG A 8 5.72 -12.23 -3.53
C ARG A 8 4.32 -11.60 -3.70
N GLU A 9 3.40 -12.32 -4.32
CA GLU A 9 1.95 -12.05 -4.26
C GLU A 9 1.42 -11.89 -2.82
N ASN A 10 0.26 -11.25 -2.65
CA ASN A 10 -0.37 -10.99 -1.36
C ASN A 10 0.56 -10.26 -0.37
N THR A 11 1.42 -9.38 -0.89
CA THR A 11 2.37 -8.62 -0.07
C THR A 11 1.95 -7.16 -0.03
N LEU A 12 1.87 -6.63 1.18
CA LEU A 12 1.82 -5.21 1.44
C LEU A 12 3.20 -4.81 1.96
N LEU A 13 3.89 -3.95 1.22
CA LEU A 13 5.27 -3.56 1.51
C LEU A 13 5.31 -2.10 1.90
N ALA A 14 5.81 -1.80 3.10
CA ALA A 14 6.15 -0.44 3.48
C ALA A 14 7.37 0.03 2.68
N TRP A 15 7.26 1.19 2.05
CA TRP A 15 8.27 1.81 1.22
C TRP A 15 8.63 3.19 1.77
N GLY A 16 9.92 3.44 1.84
CA GLY A 16 10.46 4.68 2.38
C GLY A 16 10.24 5.89 1.48
N ASN A 17 9.85 7.02 2.07
CA ASN A 17 9.77 8.30 1.35
C ASN A 17 11.12 9.05 1.30
N ASN A 18 12.21 8.48 1.84
CA ASN A 18 13.52 9.11 1.85
C ASN A 18 14.60 8.18 1.29
N ALA A 19 15.23 8.60 0.19
CA ALA A 19 16.31 7.87 -0.46
C ALA A 19 17.72 8.37 -0.06
N LYS A 20 17.82 9.46 0.72
CA LYS A 20 19.10 10.12 1.05
C LYS A 20 19.73 9.60 2.33
N ARG A 21 18.92 9.16 3.28
CA ARG A 21 19.39 8.64 4.57
C ARG A 21 18.52 7.47 5.05
N PRO A 22 19.10 6.50 5.77
CA PRO A 22 18.33 5.39 6.33
C PRO A 22 17.59 5.81 7.59
N ASP A 23 18.10 6.73 8.40
CA ASP A 23 17.53 7.19 9.67
C ASP A 23 16.55 8.35 9.45
N TYR A 24 15.29 8.03 9.19
CA TYR A 24 14.22 9.02 9.11
C TYR A 24 12.95 8.48 9.80
N ASP A 25 11.95 9.34 9.91
CA ASP A 25 10.64 8.93 10.40
C ASP A 25 9.95 8.07 9.35
N TYR A 26 9.95 6.75 9.57
CA TYR A 26 9.32 5.78 8.67
C TYR A 26 7.78 5.83 8.71
N VAL A 27 7.23 6.50 9.71
CA VAL A 27 5.80 6.50 10.02
C VAL A 27 5.12 7.67 9.31
N HIS A 28 5.75 8.85 9.35
CA HIS A 28 5.28 10.04 8.63
C HIS A 28 5.43 9.88 7.11
N ASP A 29 4.38 10.21 6.35
CA ASP A 29 4.31 10.06 4.89
C ASP A 29 4.66 8.65 4.38
N SER A 30 4.23 7.63 5.13
CA SER A 30 4.45 6.24 4.76
C SER A 30 3.78 5.90 3.43
N VAL A 31 4.55 5.31 2.53
CA VAL A 31 4.07 4.80 1.24
C VAL A 31 4.03 3.29 1.32
N PHE A 32 2.92 2.67 0.92
CA PHE A 32 2.79 1.23 0.87
C PHE A 32 2.60 0.78 -0.57
N HIS A 33 3.17 -0.37 -0.92
CA HIS A 33 2.96 -1.01 -2.21
C HIS A 33 2.24 -2.33 -1.99
N LEU A 34 1.07 -2.47 -2.59
CA LEU A 34 0.30 -3.71 -2.58
C LEU A 34 0.58 -4.49 -3.87
N PHE A 35 1.05 -5.72 -3.72
CA PHE A 35 1.40 -6.63 -4.82
C PHE A 35 0.41 -7.79 -4.88
N GLU A 36 -0.27 -7.93 -6.02
CA GLU A 36 -1.09 -9.09 -6.41
C GLU A 36 -1.89 -9.69 -5.25
N LEU A 37 -2.80 -8.90 -4.68
CA LEU A 37 -3.68 -9.38 -3.62
C LEU A 37 -4.78 -10.25 -4.24
N GLY A 38 -4.77 -11.54 -3.89
CA GLY A 38 -5.78 -12.51 -4.32
C GLY A 38 -7.14 -12.24 -3.67
N ASP A 39 -8.20 -12.74 -4.31
CA ASP A 39 -9.55 -12.63 -3.74
C ASP A 39 -9.69 -13.41 -2.42
N GLY A 40 -10.36 -12.81 -1.44
CA GLY A 40 -10.49 -13.34 -0.08
C GLY A 40 -9.18 -13.40 0.72
N LYS A 41 -8.10 -12.77 0.23
CA LYS A 41 -6.80 -12.71 0.90
C LYS A 41 -6.59 -11.36 1.57
N SER A 42 -5.72 -11.38 2.58
CA SER A 42 -5.26 -10.20 3.28
C SER A 42 -3.74 -10.11 3.25
N ALA A 43 -3.23 -8.88 3.24
CA ALA A 43 -1.82 -8.56 3.36
C ALA A 43 -1.64 -7.51 4.45
N VAL A 44 -0.59 -7.65 5.26
CA VAL A 44 -0.31 -6.77 6.40
C VAL A 44 1.10 -6.22 6.30
N ALA A 45 1.25 -4.92 6.56
CA ALA A 45 2.53 -4.25 6.72
C ALA A 45 2.60 -3.61 8.10
N THR A 46 3.66 -3.90 8.84
CA THR A 46 3.91 -3.33 10.17
C THR A 46 5.01 -2.28 10.07
N LEU A 47 4.76 -1.12 10.68
CA LEU A 47 5.73 -0.05 10.82
C LEU A 47 6.36 -0.08 12.21
N VAL A 48 7.66 0.15 12.24
CA VAL A 48 8.47 0.24 13.46
C VAL A 48 9.15 1.60 13.53
N ASP A 49 9.47 2.04 14.75
CA ASP A 49 10.31 3.21 14.96
C ASP A 49 11.81 2.88 14.80
N THR A 50 12.66 3.88 14.97
CA THR A 50 14.13 3.73 14.89
C THR A 50 14.71 2.85 15.99
N THR A 51 13.94 2.53 17.04
CA THR A 51 14.32 1.60 18.11
C THR A 51 13.87 0.17 17.83
N GLY A 52 13.10 -0.05 16.75
CA GLY A 52 12.53 -1.35 16.37
C GLY A 52 11.20 -1.66 17.05
N LYS A 53 10.60 -0.71 17.77
CA LYS A 53 9.30 -0.89 18.41
C LYS A 53 8.19 -0.69 17.39
N VAL A 54 7.19 -1.58 17.40
CA VAL A 54 6.00 -1.45 16.55
C VAL A 54 5.22 -0.19 16.91
N VAL A 55 4.97 0.65 15.90
CA VAL A 55 4.17 1.88 16.01
C VAL A 55 2.76 1.65 15.49
N GLY A 56 2.63 0.87 14.41
CA GLY A 56 1.32 0.55 13.86
C GLY A 56 1.39 -0.40 12.69
N SER A 57 0.23 -0.67 12.09
CA SER A 57 0.11 -1.54 10.93
C SER A 57 -1.00 -1.12 9.99
N LEU A 58 -0.82 -1.45 8.72
CA LEU A 58 -1.82 -1.35 7.68
C LEU A 58 -2.15 -2.75 7.19
N THR A 59 -3.44 -3.06 7.12
CA THR A 59 -3.95 -4.33 6.57
C THR A 59 -4.79 -4.02 5.35
N ALA A 60 -4.57 -4.74 4.25
CA ALA A 60 -5.39 -4.71 3.05
C ALA A 60 -6.08 -6.07 2.88
N THR A 61 -7.40 -6.08 2.73
CA THR A 61 -8.17 -7.31 2.50
C THR A 61 -9.01 -7.16 1.24
N ARG A 62 -8.96 -8.15 0.34
CA ARG A 62 -9.70 -8.11 -0.93
C ARG A 62 -10.99 -8.92 -0.87
N HIS A 63 -12.06 -8.31 -1.37
CA HIS A 63 -13.38 -8.91 -1.58
C HIS A 63 -13.85 -8.62 -3.02
N GLY A 64 -13.58 -9.54 -3.93
CA GLY A 64 -13.86 -9.40 -5.37
C GLY A 64 -13.10 -8.23 -5.99
N GLN A 65 -13.82 -7.12 -6.21
CA GLN A 65 -13.30 -5.88 -6.82
C GLN A 65 -13.11 -4.75 -5.79
N VAL A 66 -13.25 -5.07 -4.50
CA VAL A 66 -13.10 -4.12 -3.40
C VAL A 66 -11.88 -4.53 -2.57
N ILE A 67 -11.07 -3.56 -2.15
CA ILE A 67 -10.05 -3.73 -1.12
C ILE A 67 -10.41 -2.84 0.06
N ASP A 68 -10.53 -3.45 1.22
CA ASP A 68 -10.67 -2.76 2.50
C ASP A 68 -9.30 -2.56 3.14
N PHE A 69 -9.06 -1.34 3.61
CA PHE A 69 -7.86 -0.98 4.35
C PHE A 69 -8.22 -0.72 5.82
N SER A 70 -7.51 -1.40 6.71
CA SER A 70 -7.63 -1.21 8.15
C SER A 70 -6.30 -0.74 8.72
N LYS A 71 -6.35 0.34 9.49
CA LYS A 71 -5.20 0.92 10.19
C LYS A 71 -5.31 0.56 11.67
N ALA A 72 -4.19 0.23 12.29
CA ALA A 72 -4.07 0.08 13.74
C ALA A 72 -2.84 0.83 14.23
N GLY A 73 -3.02 1.82 15.11
CA GLY A 73 -1.94 2.68 15.61
C GLY A 73 -1.45 3.73 14.60
N LEU A 74 -2.19 3.92 13.50
CA LEU A 74 -1.90 4.87 12.41
C LEU A 74 -3.12 5.74 12.09
N GLU A 75 -4.01 5.94 13.06
CA GLU A 75 -5.31 6.59 12.88
C GLU A 75 -5.17 8.03 12.37
N ASP A 76 -4.23 8.78 12.96
CA ASP A 76 -3.93 10.19 12.63
C ASP A 76 -3.12 10.37 11.34
N LEU A 77 -2.72 9.27 10.70
CA LEU A 77 -1.87 9.30 9.52
C LEU A 77 -2.67 9.05 8.24
N ALA A 78 -2.20 9.67 7.17
CA ALA A 78 -2.74 9.55 5.82
C ALA A 78 -1.75 8.81 4.90
N PRO A 79 -1.55 7.49 5.09
CA PRO A 79 -0.59 6.74 4.29
C PRO A 79 -1.01 6.69 2.82
N CYS A 80 -0.03 6.72 1.92
CA CYS A 80 -0.28 6.53 0.49
C CYS A 80 -0.17 5.03 0.16
N VAL A 81 -1.06 4.52 -0.69
CA VAL A 81 -1.01 3.12 -1.14
C VAL A 81 -0.94 3.06 -2.66
N VAL A 82 0.06 2.34 -3.16
CA VAL A 82 0.26 2.06 -4.58
C VAL A 82 -0.25 0.65 -4.87
N LEU A 83 -1.29 0.55 -5.69
CA LEU A 83 -1.81 -0.70 -6.21
C LEU A 83 -0.98 -1.11 -7.44
N ARG A 84 0.01 -1.98 -7.24
CA ARG A 84 0.95 -2.37 -8.30
C ARG A 84 0.23 -3.06 -9.44
N ASN A 85 0.57 -2.65 -10.66
CA ASN A 85 0.00 -3.18 -11.92
C ASN A 85 -1.51 -2.98 -12.10
N ILE A 86 -2.19 -2.25 -11.21
CA ILE A 86 -3.58 -1.85 -11.40
C ILE A 86 -3.62 -0.55 -12.22
N LYS A 87 -4.42 -0.53 -13.28
CA LYS A 87 -4.51 0.61 -14.23
C LYS A 87 -5.56 1.65 -13.84
N GLN A 88 -6.63 1.23 -13.17
CA GLN A 88 -7.73 2.11 -12.78
C GLN A 88 -8.34 1.67 -11.46
N ALA A 89 -8.62 2.64 -10.59
CA ALA A 89 -9.37 2.43 -9.35
C ALA A 89 -10.28 3.63 -9.08
N THR A 90 -11.30 3.43 -8.26
CA THR A 90 -12.18 4.48 -7.76
C THR A 90 -12.25 4.41 -6.24
N SER A 91 -12.16 5.56 -5.60
CA SER A 91 -12.28 5.65 -4.15
C SER A 91 -13.47 6.51 -3.79
N VAL A 92 -14.08 6.22 -2.63
CA VAL A 92 -15.18 7.01 -2.07
C VAL A 92 -14.63 8.21 -1.30
N ASP A 93 -13.57 8.01 -0.52
CA ASP A 93 -13.08 9.00 0.46
C ASP A 93 -11.63 9.45 0.23
N ALA A 94 -11.00 9.03 -0.86
CA ALA A 94 -9.59 9.31 -1.13
C ALA A 94 -9.35 9.77 -2.56
N THR A 95 -8.26 10.52 -2.76
CA THR A 95 -7.88 10.98 -4.09
C THR A 95 -7.08 9.90 -4.80
N VAL A 96 -7.54 9.48 -5.98
CA VAL A 96 -6.87 8.49 -6.83
C VAL A 96 -6.06 9.21 -7.91
N SER A 97 -4.79 8.84 -8.06
CA SER A 97 -3.92 9.30 -9.15
C SER A 97 -3.22 8.13 -9.84
N THR A 98 -2.77 8.32 -11.07
CA THR A 98 -2.03 7.30 -11.83
C THR A 98 -0.54 7.52 -11.65
N GLY A 99 0.19 6.48 -11.24
CA GLY A 99 1.65 6.45 -11.21
C GLY A 99 2.24 5.54 -12.29
N GLU A 100 3.56 5.59 -12.46
CA GLU A 100 4.30 4.79 -13.45
C GLU A 100 4.07 3.28 -13.28
N VAL A 101 3.94 2.82 -12.03
CA VAL A 101 3.92 1.41 -11.66
C VAL A 101 2.54 0.90 -11.20
N GLY A 102 1.51 1.74 -11.31
CA GLY A 102 0.16 1.43 -10.88
C GLY A 102 -0.59 2.65 -10.34
N VAL A 103 -1.82 2.42 -9.89
CA VAL A 103 -2.67 3.45 -9.28
C VAL A 103 -2.16 3.79 -7.87
N VAL A 104 -2.17 5.08 -7.55
CA VAL A 104 -1.82 5.64 -6.25
C VAL A 104 -3.09 6.14 -5.57
N ILE A 105 -3.34 5.65 -4.37
CA ILE A 105 -4.39 6.12 -3.47
C ILE A 105 -3.72 7.05 -2.46
N ASN A 106 -4.03 8.34 -2.56
CA ASN A 106 -3.52 9.36 -1.65
C ASN A 106 -4.43 9.40 -0.43
N ALA A 107 -3.86 9.17 0.76
CA ALA A 107 -4.60 8.92 2.00
C ALA A 107 -5.52 7.69 1.89
N ALA A 108 -4.98 6.51 2.19
CA ALA A 108 -5.74 5.26 2.16
C ALA A 108 -7.03 5.38 3.00
N PRO A 109 -8.22 5.32 2.37
CA PRO A 109 -9.49 5.38 3.07
C PRO A 109 -9.80 4.01 3.68
N ALA A 110 -10.93 3.88 4.37
CA ALA A 110 -11.35 2.58 4.89
C ALA A 110 -11.62 1.55 3.78
N THR A 111 -12.14 1.98 2.63
CA THR A 111 -12.52 1.10 1.52
C THR A 111 -12.19 1.72 0.17
N VAL A 112 -11.64 0.94 -0.75
CA VAL A 112 -11.35 1.32 -2.15
C VAL A 112 -11.91 0.28 -3.10
N SER A 113 -12.61 0.73 -4.15
CA SER A 113 -13.08 -0.14 -5.23
C SER A 113 -12.16 -0.01 -6.44
N PHE A 114 -11.92 -1.09 -7.17
CA PHE A 114 -11.05 -1.02 -8.34
C PHE A 114 -11.49 -2.03 -9.39
N SER A 115 -11.38 -1.62 -10.64
CA SER A 115 -11.60 -2.49 -11.78
C SER A 115 -10.25 -2.97 -12.27
N VAL A 116 -9.95 -4.26 -12.06
CA VAL A 116 -8.80 -4.89 -12.70
C VAL A 116 -9.22 -5.21 -14.13
N THR A 117 -8.80 -4.41 -15.10
CA THR A 117 -8.87 -4.84 -16.49
C THR A 117 -7.85 -5.97 -16.65
N PRO A 118 -8.25 -7.22 -16.96
CA PRO A 118 -7.27 -8.26 -17.26
C PRO A 118 -6.45 -7.84 -18.47
N GLU A 119 -5.14 -8.06 -18.40
CA GLU A 119 -4.25 -7.94 -19.56
C GLU A 119 -4.70 -9.02 -20.57
N ALA A 120 -5.00 -8.58 -21.80
CA ALA A 120 -5.47 -9.44 -22.89
C ALA A 120 -4.33 -10.30 -23.45
#